data_AF-A0A356PEL7-F1
#
_entry.id   AF-A0A356PEL7-F1
#
_cell.length_a   1.000
_cell.length_b   1.000
_cell.length_c   1.000
_cell.angle_alpha   90.00
_cell.angle_beta   90.00
_cell.angle_gamma   90.00
#
_symmetry.space_group_name_H-M   'P 1'
#
loop_
_entity.id
_entity.type
_entity.pdbx_description
1 polymer ?
#
loop_
_entity_poly.entity_id
_entity_poly.type
_entity_poly.pdbx_seq_one_letter_code
_entity_poly.pdbx_strand_id
1 'polypeptide(L)'
;MNLDQLVAGEITLLLAESGLSVDVVTIINSWLDYNTGEKGRFAFAQLTLAICDSVGGVLEVALKGAIAMELYALAADILDDIQDQDNHDLPWRKVPSAQAINLATCILVLSYTALSRLLEHSQFENVSNVLNQMGLQACDGQFQEFTNDSKESITLEEYFSTIMKKSGGLTAGACKIGAILGGTHQTFINQLEHFGMNLGVMNQIKNDFADFLNIDTKNDFARGRKTLPFVYLLNVLDEEDVETFKALSSMANKGLDMFGLQERDQLSKIVMNEGTTHYCCVMYELYKQRAIAALDNIPFINNRKEKC
;
A
#
# COMPACT_ATOMS: atom_id res chain seq x y z
N MET A 1 -14.95 16.47 -14.49
CA MET A 1 -13.58 16.86 -14.10
C MET A 1 -12.83 15.59 -13.78
N ASN A 2 -11.66 15.37 -14.37
CA ASN A 2 -10.84 14.20 -14.07
C ASN A 2 -10.19 14.40 -12.68
N LEU A 3 -10.47 13.51 -11.72
CA LEU A 3 -9.97 13.61 -10.36
C LEU A 3 -8.43 13.60 -10.31
N ASP A 4 -7.79 12.85 -11.21
CA ASP A 4 -6.34 12.79 -11.30
C ASP A 4 -5.72 14.11 -11.75
N GLN A 5 -6.37 14.81 -12.67
CA GLN A 5 -5.91 16.14 -13.10
C GLN A 5 -6.03 17.17 -11.96
N LEU A 6 -7.08 17.05 -11.15
CA LEU A 6 -7.27 17.91 -9.99
C LEU A 6 -6.19 17.67 -8.92
N VAL A 7 -5.95 16.40 -8.56
CA VAL A 7 -4.91 16.02 -7.59
C VAL A 7 -3.53 16.44 -8.08
N ALA A 8 -3.19 16.13 -9.34
CA ALA A 8 -1.91 16.50 -9.92
C ALA A 8 -1.71 18.02 -9.93
N GLY A 9 -2.71 18.79 -10.36
CA GLY A 9 -2.63 20.26 -10.40
C GLY A 9 -2.38 20.88 -9.03
N GLU A 10 -3.04 20.37 -7.99
CA GLU A 10 -2.82 20.84 -6.62
C GLU A 10 -1.46 20.45 -6.05
N ILE A 11 -0.95 19.26 -6.36
CA ILE A 11 0.43 18.90 -6.00
C ILE A 11 1.41 19.83 -6.72
N THR A 12 1.19 20.14 -8.00
CA THR A 12 2.03 21.11 -8.74
C THR A 12 2.01 22.49 -8.10
N LEU A 13 0.84 22.97 -7.64
CA LEU A 13 0.73 24.24 -6.91
C LEU A 13 1.47 24.19 -5.57
N LEU A 14 1.33 23.09 -4.81
CA LEU A 14 2.09 22.87 -3.58
C LEU A 14 3.60 22.93 -3.81
N LEU A 15 4.09 22.29 -4.87
CA LEU A 15 5.50 22.31 -5.23
C LEU A 15 5.97 23.71 -5.62
N ALA A 16 5.17 24.47 -6.38
CA ALA A 16 5.50 25.83 -6.79
C ALA A 16 5.65 26.79 -5.59
N GLU A 17 4.84 26.60 -4.54
CA GLU A 17 4.88 27.42 -3.33
C GLU A 17 5.91 26.95 -2.29
N SER A 18 6.47 25.75 -2.45
CA SER A 18 7.32 25.10 -1.45
C SER A 18 8.71 25.72 -1.27
N GLY A 19 9.20 26.48 -2.25
CA GLY A 19 10.58 26.99 -2.27
C GLY A 19 11.66 25.92 -2.47
N LEU A 20 11.27 24.70 -2.87
CA LEU A 20 12.20 23.60 -3.15
C LEU A 20 13.07 23.88 -4.38
N SER A 21 14.22 23.20 -4.46
CA SER A 21 15.11 23.31 -5.62
C SER A 21 14.46 22.73 -6.88
N VAL A 22 14.89 23.22 -8.04
CA VAL A 22 14.44 22.73 -9.36
C VAL A 22 14.65 21.22 -9.48
N ASP A 23 15.75 20.69 -8.96
CA ASP A 23 16.05 19.25 -9.03
C ASP A 23 15.02 18.40 -8.28
N VAL A 24 14.67 18.79 -7.04
CA VAL A 24 13.67 18.07 -6.23
C VAL A 24 12.30 18.14 -6.92
N VAL A 25 11.89 19.34 -7.35
CA VAL A 25 10.63 19.55 -8.06
C VAL A 25 10.59 18.73 -9.35
N THR A 26 11.71 18.64 -10.08
CA THR A 26 11.80 17.88 -11.34
C THR A 26 11.63 16.38 -11.10
N ILE A 27 12.21 15.82 -10.04
CA ILE A 27 12.03 14.40 -9.72
C ILE A 27 10.58 14.11 -9.33
N ILE A 28 9.96 14.96 -8.49
CA ILE A 28 8.55 14.79 -8.11
C ILE A 28 7.63 14.94 -9.33
N ASN A 29 7.88 15.91 -10.21
CA ASN A 29 7.17 16.05 -11.49
C ASN A 29 7.49 14.93 -12.49
N SER A 30 8.63 14.26 -12.38
CA SER A 30 8.88 13.08 -13.20
C SER A 30 7.94 11.95 -12.77
N TRP A 31 7.65 11.78 -11.48
CA TRP A 31 6.58 10.90 -11.01
C TRP A 31 5.19 11.42 -11.38
N LEU A 32 4.93 12.73 -11.21
CA LEU A 32 4.12 13.64 -12.05
C LEU A 32 3.71 13.11 -13.44
N ASP A 33 4.69 12.69 -14.21
CA ASP A 33 4.48 12.45 -15.64
C ASP A 33 4.61 10.98 -16.03
N TYR A 34 5.28 10.18 -15.19
CA TYR A 34 5.71 8.81 -15.49
C TYR A 34 4.58 7.87 -15.93
N ASN A 35 3.30 8.16 -15.61
CA ASN A 35 2.16 7.28 -15.93
C ASN A 35 0.89 8.05 -16.34
N THR A 36 0.99 9.10 -17.16
CA THR A 36 -0.18 9.89 -17.63
C THR A 36 -1.22 9.11 -18.47
N GLY A 37 -0.98 7.83 -18.77
CA GLY A 37 -1.88 6.95 -19.55
C GLY A 37 -2.73 5.94 -18.76
N GLU A 38 -2.48 5.71 -17.47
CA GLU A 38 -3.16 4.67 -16.69
C GLU A 38 -4.21 5.24 -15.72
N LYS A 39 -5.39 4.62 -15.66
CA LYS A 39 -6.42 4.94 -14.66
C LYS A 39 -5.97 4.47 -13.27
N GLY A 40 -6.18 5.30 -12.24
CA GLY A 40 -5.97 4.90 -10.84
C GLY A 40 -4.63 5.34 -10.24
N ARG A 41 -4.05 6.42 -10.79
CA ARG A 41 -2.71 6.88 -10.44
C ARG A 41 -2.56 7.35 -9.00
N PHE A 42 -3.53 8.10 -8.49
CA PHE A 42 -3.52 8.63 -7.13
C PHE A 42 -4.45 7.81 -6.26
N ALA A 43 -4.18 6.51 -6.11
CA ALA A 43 -5.13 5.56 -5.56
C ALA A 43 -5.61 5.96 -4.14
N PHE A 44 -4.72 6.50 -3.30
CA PHE A 44 -5.09 6.91 -1.95
C PHE A 44 -5.87 8.22 -1.95
N ALA A 45 -5.50 9.21 -2.77
CA ALA A 45 -6.30 10.42 -2.94
C ALA A 45 -7.70 10.09 -3.49
N GLN A 46 -7.78 9.26 -4.53
CA GLN A 46 -9.03 8.83 -5.14
C GLN A 46 -9.93 8.10 -4.14
N LEU A 47 -9.36 7.16 -3.36
CA LEU A 47 -10.10 6.46 -2.32
C LEU A 47 -10.61 7.43 -1.24
N THR A 48 -9.75 8.33 -0.76
CA THR A 48 -10.12 9.36 0.24
C THR A 48 -11.28 10.23 -0.27
N LEU A 49 -11.20 10.69 -1.51
CA LEU A 49 -12.21 11.55 -2.14
C LEU A 49 -13.51 10.79 -2.43
N ALA A 50 -13.42 9.54 -2.88
CA ALA A 50 -14.57 8.67 -3.10
C ALA A 50 -15.33 8.41 -1.80
N ILE A 51 -14.62 8.15 -0.70
CA ILE A 51 -15.24 7.96 0.61
C ILE A 51 -15.91 9.24 1.09
N CYS A 52 -15.24 10.39 0.98
CA CYS A 52 -15.81 11.70 1.29
C CYS A 52 -17.12 11.97 0.50
N ASP A 53 -17.10 11.81 -0.82
CA ASP A 53 -18.29 12.01 -1.67
C ASP A 53 -19.42 11.03 -1.31
N SER A 54 -19.08 9.78 -1.03
CA SER A 54 -20.06 8.74 -0.70
C SER A 54 -20.87 9.03 0.57
N VAL A 55 -20.32 9.83 1.49
CA VAL A 55 -21.00 10.25 2.74
C VAL A 55 -21.54 11.68 2.66
N GLY A 56 -21.51 12.32 1.48
CA GLY A 56 -22.09 13.66 1.24
C GLY A 56 -21.13 14.82 1.44
N GLY A 57 -19.83 14.56 1.55
CA GLY A 57 -18.82 15.57 1.77
C GLY A 57 -18.55 16.47 0.56
N VAL A 58 -17.87 17.59 0.82
CA VAL A 58 -17.43 18.52 -0.23
C VAL A 58 -16.03 18.14 -0.69
N LEU A 59 -15.88 17.74 -1.96
CA LEU A 59 -14.61 17.30 -2.54
C LEU A 59 -13.50 18.34 -2.40
N GLU A 60 -13.80 19.63 -2.53
CA GLU A 60 -12.81 20.71 -2.41
C GLU A 60 -12.20 20.78 -1.01
N VAL A 61 -12.99 20.52 0.04
CA VAL A 61 -12.52 20.43 1.43
C VAL A 61 -11.65 19.20 1.61
N ALA A 62 -12.09 18.06 1.08
CA ALA A 62 -11.36 16.80 1.22
C ALA A 62 -10.06 16.72 0.40
N LEU A 63 -9.93 17.56 -0.64
CA LEU A 63 -8.78 17.54 -1.55
C LEU A 63 -7.45 17.74 -0.83
N LYS A 64 -7.38 18.64 0.17
CA LYS A 64 -6.13 18.89 0.90
C LYS A 64 -5.72 17.68 1.75
N GLY A 65 -6.68 17.03 2.42
CA GLY A 65 -6.43 15.79 3.16
C GLY A 65 -6.12 14.59 2.25
N ALA A 66 -6.76 14.50 1.09
CA ALA A 66 -6.48 13.46 0.08
C ALA A 66 -5.07 13.58 -0.50
N ILE A 67 -4.61 14.80 -0.78
CA ILE A 67 -3.22 15.06 -1.21
C ILE A 67 -2.24 14.74 -0.09
N ALA A 68 -2.56 15.11 1.16
CA ALA A 68 -1.72 14.76 2.30
C ALA A 68 -1.55 13.22 2.40
N MET A 69 -2.65 12.47 2.30
CA MET A 69 -2.62 11.00 2.33
C MET A 69 -1.81 10.42 1.16
N GLU A 70 -1.99 10.92 -0.06
CA GLU A 70 -1.28 10.46 -1.25
C GLU A 70 0.22 10.70 -1.16
N LEU A 71 0.64 11.91 -0.74
CA LEU A 71 2.06 12.22 -0.55
C LEU A 71 2.66 11.39 0.59
N TYR A 72 1.89 11.11 1.65
CA TYR A 72 2.34 10.22 2.72
C TYR A 72 2.62 8.82 2.16
N ALA A 73 1.66 8.25 1.44
CA ALA A 73 1.81 6.93 0.83
C ALA A 73 2.99 6.88 -0.14
N LEU A 74 3.15 7.89 -1.00
CA LEU A 74 4.30 7.99 -1.90
C LEU A 74 5.63 8.02 -1.14
N ALA A 75 5.72 8.75 -0.03
CA ALA A 75 6.94 8.78 0.77
C ALA A 75 7.25 7.39 1.37
N ALA A 76 6.23 6.66 1.82
CA ALA A 76 6.37 5.29 2.31
C ALA A 76 6.84 4.34 1.20
N ASP A 77 6.22 4.40 0.02
CA ASP A 77 6.59 3.57 -1.15
C ASP A 77 8.03 3.83 -1.60
N ILE A 78 8.48 5.09 -1.64
CA ILE A 78 9.87 5.42 -1.97
C ILE A 78 10.84 4.79 -0.97
N LEU A 79 10.52 4.84 0.34
CA LEU A 79 11.37 4.25 1.37
C LEU A 79 11.39 2.72 1.26
N ASP A 80 10.23 2.09 1.03
CA ASP A 80 10.07 0.65 0.83
C ASP A 80 10.89 0.18 -0.38
N ASP A 81 10.73 0.81 -1.55
CA ASP A 81 11.52 0.53 -2.76
C ASP A 81 13.03 0.67 -2.53
N ILE A 82 13.45 1.64 -1.71
CA ILE A 82 14.86 1.83 -1.33
C ILE A 82 15.37 0.64 -0.53
N GLN A 83 14.61 0.20 0.45
CA GLN A 83 14.97 -0.89 1.35
C GLN A 83 14.93 -2.25 0.64
N ASP A 84 13.92 -2.47 -0.20
CA ASP A 84 13.68 -3.74 -0.90
C ASP A 84 14.51 -3.90 -2.17
N GLN A 85 15.18 -2.83 -2.59
CA GLN A 85 16.03 -2.81 -3.77
C GLN A 85 15.30 -3.30 -5.03
N ASP A 86 14.10 -2.79 -5.29
CA ASP A 86 13.33 -3.13 -6.48
C ASP A 86 12.88 -1.88 -7.25
N ASN A 87 11.95 -2.04 -8.19
CA ASN A 87 11.35 -0.96 -8.98
C ASN A 87 12.35 0.02 -9.61
N HIS A 88 13.49 -0.49 -10.09
CA HIS A 88 14.65 0.29 -10.55
C HIS A 88 14.38 1.32 -11.66
N ASP A 89 13.29 1.14 -12.41
CA ASP A 89 12.89 2.05 -13.48
C ASP A 89 12.14 3.30 -13.01
N LEU A 90 11.72 3.34 -11.74
CA LEU A 90 11.01 4.48 -11.16
C LEU A 90 11.93 5.69 -10.96
N PRO A 91 11.41 6.93 -11.06
CA PRO A 91 12.24 8.14 -11.01
C PRO A 91 13.16 8.25 -9.79
N TRP A 92 12.69 7.88 -8.59
CA TRP A 92 13.47 7.92 -7.35
C TRP A 92 14.54 6.83 -7.25
N ARG A 93 14.45 5.76 -8.05
CA ARG A 93 15.46 4.70 -8.12
C ARG A 93 16.59 5.01 -9.11
N LYS A 94 16.45 6.08 -9.90
CA LYS A 94 17.47 6.59 -10.84
C LYS A 94 18.45 7.59 -10.21
N VAL A 95 18.24 7.94 -8.94
CA VAL A 95 19.15 8.79 -8.16
C VAL A 95 19.82 7.97 -7.04
N PRO A 96 20.96 8.42 -6.49
CA PRO A 96 21.59 7.74 -5.36
C PRO A 96 20.62 7.56 -4.17
N SER A 97 20.71 6.43 -3.46
CA SER A 97 19.78 6.12 -2.35
C SER A 97 19.73 7.21 -1.28
N ALA A 98 20.85 7.87 -0.97
CA ALA A 98 20.87 9.00 -0.04
C ALA A 98 19.99 10.18 -0.49
N GLN A 99 19.95 10.46 -1.80
CA GLN A 99 19.07 11.49 -2.37
C GLN A 99 17.61 11.03 -2.33
N ALA A 100 17.33 9.76 -2.66
CA ALA A 100 15.98 9.21 -2.64
C ALA A 100 15.38 9.16 -1.22
N ILE A 101 16.18 8.83 -0.19
CA ILE A 101 15.76 8.88 1.22
C ILE A 101 15.41 10.32 1.63
N ASN A 102 16.25 11.28 1.26
CA ASN A 102 15.98 12.69 1.55
C ASN A 102 14.76 13.20 0.78
N LEU A 103 14.56 12.74 -0.46
CA LEU A 103 13.37 13.03 -1.26
C LEU A 103 12.09 12.50 -0.58
N ALA A 104 12.08 11.25 -0.13
CA ALA A 104 10.95 10.68 0.61
C ALA A 104 10.65 11.50 1.88
N THR A 105 11.69 11.88 2.62
CA THR A 105 11.55 12.75 3.80
C THR A 105 10.93 14.11 3.44
N CYS A 106 11.36 14.70 2.33
CA CYS A 106 10.80 15.94 1.82
C CYS A 106 9.32 15.80 1.43
N ILE A 107 8.97 14.72 0.73
CA ILE A 107 7.58 14.41 0.34
C ILE A 107 6.70 14.19 1.58
N LEU A 108 7.22 13.54 2.61
CA LEU A 108 6.52 13.40 3.90
C LEU A 108 6.25 14.77 4.54
N VAL A 109 7.21 15.71 4.51
CA VAL A 109 6.98 17.09 4.97
C VAL A 109 5.97 17.82 4.09
N LEU A 110 5.97 17.58 2.77
CA LEU A 110 4.96 18.11 1.86
C LEU A 110 3.56 17.57 2.17
N SER A 111 3.42 16.32 2.62
CA SER A 111 2.15 15.76 3.10
C SER A 111 1.56 16.61 4.24
N TYR A 112 2.36 16.95 5.26
CA TYR A 112 1.90 17.82 6.36
C TYR A 112 1.70 19.29 5.91
N THR A 113 2.45 19.75 4.91
CA THR A 113 2.21 21.06 4.28
C THR A 113 0.88 21.10 3.52
N ALA A 114 0.50 20.02 2.84
CA ALA A 114 -0.82 19.89 2.22
C ALA A 114 -1.91 19.86 3.29
N LEU A 115 -1.69 19.12 4.38
CA LEU A 115 -2.62 19.00 5.50
C LEU A 115 -2.90 20.35 6.18
N SER A 116 -1.86 21.17 6.38
CA SER A 116 -1.98 22.48 7.06
C SER A 116 -2.82 23.50 6.29
N ARG A 117 -3.20 23.20 5.04
CA ARG A 117 -4.13 24.00 4.24
C ARG A 117 -5.61 23.69 4.53
N LEU A 118 -5.92 22.72 5.40
CA LEU A 118 -7.27 22.55 5.94
C LEU A 118 -7.65 23.77 6.80
N LEU A 119 -8.78 24.40 6.49
CA LEU A 119 -9.21 25.65 7.13
C LEU A 119 -9.81 25.44 8.53
N GLU A 120 -10.52 24.33 8.71
CA GLU A 120 -11.16 24.00 9.98
C GLU A 120 -10.17 23.31 10.92
N HIS A 121 -9.93 23.91 12.09
CA HIS A 121 -8.97 23.39 13.08
C HIS A 121 -9.30 21.95 13.50
N SER A 122 -10.57 21.62 13.70
CA SER A 122 -11.01 20.28 14.10
C SER A 122 -10.73 19.24 13.01
N GLN A 123 -10.87 19.60 11.73
CA GLN A 123 -10.54 18.72 10.62
C GLN A 123 -9.04 18.49 10.54
N PHE A 124 -8.24 19.56 10.64
CA PHE A 124 -6.78 19.47 10.69
C PHE A 124 -6.31 18.55 11.82
N GLU A 125 -6.80 18.76 13.04
CA GLU A 125 -6.44 17.97 14.22
C GLU A 125 -6.80 16.49 14.05
N ASN A 126 -8.04 16.20 13.63
CA ASN A 126 -8.51 14.82 13.46
C ASN A 126 -7.74 14.09 12.35
N VAL A 127 -7.53 14.72 11.20
CA VAL A 127 -6.78 14.10 10.08
C VAL A 127 -5.30 13.93 10.44
N SER A 128 -4.70 14.92 11.12
CA SER A 128 -3.32 14.83 11.63
C SER A 128 -3.14 13.65 12.58
N ASN A 129 -4.10 13.45 13.50
CA ASN A 129 -4.08 12.31 14.42
C ASN A 129 -4.16 10.97 13.67
N VAL A 130 -4.98 10.88 12.63
CA VAL A 130 -5.05 9.67 11.78
C VAL A 130 -3.72 9.41 11.08
N LEU A 131 -3.14 10.42 10.42
CA LEU A 131 -1.85 10.27 9.73
C LEU A 131 -0.72 9.87 10.70
N ASN A 132 -0.70 10.45 11.91
CA ASN A 132 0.31 10.12 12.91
C ASN A 132 0.16 8.67 13.41
N GLN A 133 -1.05 8.24 13.74
CA GLN A 133 -1.32 6.87 14.22
C GLN A 133 -1.02 5.83 13.14
N MET A 134 -1.54 6.06 11.94
CA MET A 134 -1.28 5.22 10.76
C MET A 134 0.23 5.17 10.47
N GLY A 135 0.91 6.31 10.53
CA GLY A 135 2.35 6.39 10.29
C GLY A 135 3.19 5.60 11.28
N LEU A 136 2.86 5.69 12.57
CA LEU A 136 3.51 4.89 13.60
C LEU A 136 3.29 3.39 13.36
N GLN A 137 2.07 3.00 12.99
CA GLN A 137 1.76 1.61 12.65
C GLN A 137 2.51 1.15 11.41
N ALA A 138 2.55 1.94 10.34
CA ALA A 138 3.24 1.60 9.11
C ALA A 138 4.75 1.41 9.33
N CYS A 139 5.39 2.30 10.08
CA CYS A 139 6.79 2.17 10.46
C CYS A 139 7.06 0.92 11.30
N ASP A 140 6.20 0.62 12.29
CA ASP A 140 6.30 -0.61 13.08
C ASP A 140 6.09 -1.86 12.20
N GLY A 141 5.12 -1.83 11.29
CA GLY A 141 4.87 -2.89 10.32
C GLY A 141 6.08 -3.13 9.41
N GLN A 142 6.70 -2.08 8.87
CA GLN A 142 7.92 -2.17 8.07
C GLN A 142 9.06 -2.82 8.86
N PHE A 143 9.27 -2.38 10.10
CA PHE A 143 10.31 -2.94 10.96
C PHE A 143 10.05 -4.42 11.26
N GLN A 144 8.79 -4.78 11.52
CA GLN A 144 8.36 -6.16 11.75
C GLN A 144 8.57 -7.03 10.52
N GLU A 145 8.31 -6.53 9.33
CA GLU A 145 8.56 -7.25 8.07
C GLU A 145 10.03 -7.65 7.93
N PHE A 146 10.96 -6.70 8.07
CA PHE A 146 12.41 -7.01 8.04
C PHE A 146 12.83 -7.98 9.14
N THR A 147 12.26 -7.82 10.34
CA THR A 147 12.52 -8.74 11.45
C THR A 147 12.02 -10.14 11.11
N ASN A 148 10.85 -10.26 10.50
CA ASN A 148 10.25 -11.53 10.12
C ASN A 148 10.98 -12.21 8.95
N ASP A 149 11.44 -11.44 7.97
CA ASP A 149 12.26 -11.94 6.85
C ASP A 149 13.58 -12.56 7.33
N SER A 150 14.13 -12.06 8.44
CA SER A 150 15.35 -12.62 9.04
C SER A 150 15.14 -13.94 9.81
N LYS A 151 13.89 -14.31 10.13
CA LYS A 151 13.57 -15.55 10.84
C LYS A 151 13.52 -16.74 9.88
N GLU A 152 13.83 -17.93 10.40
CA GLU A 152 13.68 -19.17 9.63
C GLU A 152 12.22 -19.46 9.28
N SER A 153 11.32 -19.21 10.24
CA SER A 153 9.87 -19.34 10.08
C SER A 153 9.14 -18.28 10.91
N ILE A 154 7.92 -17.98 10.50
CA ILE A 154 6.96 -17.17 11.26
C ILE A 154 5.60 -17.84 11.23
N THR A 155 4.74 -17.48 12.18
CA THR A 155 3.34 -17.87 12.19
C THR A 155 2.53 -17.06 11.18
N LEU A 156 1.38 -17.59 10.76
CA LEU A 156 0.40 -16.83 9.97
C LEU A 156 -0.12 -15.60 10.72
N GLU A 157 -0.19 -15.65 12.05
CA GLU A 157 -0.60 -14.51 12.88
C GLU A 157 0.42 -13.36 12.79
N GLU A 158 1.72 -13.66 12.85
CA GLU A 158 2.78 -12.68 12.65
C GLU A 158 2.69 -12.04 11.26
N TYR A 159 2.46 -12.84 10.21
CA TYR A 159 2.26 -12.34 8.85
C TYR A 159 1.09 -11.34 8.78
N PHE A 160 -0.10 -11.75 9.25
CA PHE A 160 -1.29 -10.90 9.18
C PHE A 160 -1.12 -9.62 10.02
N SER A 161 -0.46 -9.72 11.18
CA SER A 161 -0.15 -8.56 12.02
C SER A 161 0.69 -7.51 11.27
N THR A 162 1.73 -7.96 10.55
CA THR A 162 2.60 -7.08 9.74
C THR A 162 1.80 -6.37 8.63
N ILE A 163 1.06 -7.11 7.80
CA ILE A 163 0.36 -6.50 6.66
C ILE A 163 -0.83 -5.63 7.06
N MET A 164 -1.47 -5.92 8.21
CA MET A 164 -2.50 -5.06 8.80
C MET A 164 -1.93 -3.71 9.22
N LYS A 165 -0.68 -3.66 9.68
CA LYS A 165 -0.03 -2.40 10.08
C LYS A 165 0.53 -1.60 8.89
N LYS A 166 1.06 -2.27 7.87
CA LYS A 166 1.50 -1.66 6.61
C LYS A 166 0.29 -1.33 5.72
N SER A 167 0.02 -2.18 4.72
CA SER A 167 -0.98 -1.94 3.67
C SER A 167 -2.41 -1.76 4.19
N GLY A 168 -2.82 -2.55 5.19
CA GLY A 168 -4.11 -2.42 5.86
C GLY A 168 -4.28 -1.06 6.54
N GLY A 169 -3.28 -0.65 7.34
CA GLY A 169 -3.27 0.61 8.08
C GLY A 169 -3.31 1.84 7.17
N LEU A 170 -2.51 1.87 6.10
CA LEU A 170 -2.55 2.97 5.12
C LEU A 170 -3.92 3.10 4.45
N THR A 171 -4.49 1.98 4.01
CA THR A 171 -5.80 1.97 3.33
C THR A 171 -6.93 2.36 4.30
N ALA A 172 -6.87 1.88 5.55
CA ALA A 172 -7.78 2.28 6.62
C ALA A 172 -7.69 3.78 6.92
N GLY A 173 -6.47 4.33 6.97
CA GLY A 173 -6.20 5.75 7.14
C GLY A 173 -6.86 6.59 6.05
N ALA A 174 -6.67 6.24 4.78
CA ALA A 174 -7.30 6.94 3.65
C ALA A 174 -8.83 6.96 3.74
N CYS A 175 -9.46 5.81 4.04
CA CYS A 175 -10.91 5.75 4.22
C CYS A 175 -11.38 6.59 5.42
N LYS A 176 -10.68 6.51 6.54
CA LYS A 176 -11.00 7.27 7.76
C LYS A 176 -10.89 8.79 7.54
N ILE A 177 -9.84 9.24 6.85
CA ILE A 177 -9.65 10.64 6.47
C ILE A 177 -10.81 11.11 5.58
N GLY A 178 -11.17 10.32 4.57
CA GLY A 178 -12.31 10.62 3.71
C GLY A 178 -13.62 10.75 4.48
N ALA A 179 -13.85 9.85 5.43
CA ALA A 179 -15.05 9.85 6.27
C ALA A 179 -15.11 11.08 7.21
N ILE A 180 -13.97 11.43 7.84
CA ILE A 180 -13.84 12.62 8.70
C ILE A 180 -14.13 13.90 7.90
N LEU A 181 -13.50 14.04 6.72
CA LEU A 181 -13.66 15.22 5.87
C LEU A 181 -15.05 15.28 5.22
N GLY A 182 -15.71 14.12 5.08
CA GLY A 182 -17.10 14.02 4.68
C GLY A 182 -18.11 14.37 5.77
N GLY A 183 -17.67 14.58 7.01
CA GLY A 183 -18.54 15.04 8.12
C GLY A 183 -19.54 13.99 8.61
N THR A 184 -19.26 12.71 8.38
CA THR A 184 -20.16 11.62 8.81
C THR A 184 -20.04 11.31 10.31
N HIS A 185 -20.95 10.49 10.84
CA HIS A 185 -20.95 10.11 12.26
C HIS A 185 -19.78 9.19 12.60
N GLN A 186 -19.30 9.26 13.86
CA GLN A 186 -18.17 8.44 14.35
C GLN A 186 -18.36 6.94 14.10
N THR A 187 -19.60 6.43 14.21
CA THR A 187 -19.93 5.04 13.89
C THR A 187 -19.57 4.69 12.45
N PHE A 188 -19.92 5.54 11.48
CA PHE A 188 -19.62 5.33 10.07
C PHE A 188 -18.14 5.56 9.76
N ILE A 189 -17.47 6.50 10.45
CA ILE A 189 -16.02 6.67 10.36
C ILE A 189 -15.31 5.36 10.72
N ASN A 190 -15.68 4.73 11.84
CA ASN A 190 -15.08 3.46 12.26
C ASN A 190 -15.39 2.32 11.28
N GLN A 191 -16.62 2.25 10.74
CA GLN A 191 -16.96 1.25 9.72
C GLN A 191 -16.15 1.42 8.44
N LEU A 192 -15.92 2.67 7.99
CA LEU A 192 -15.11 2.96 6.80
C LEU A 192 -13.62 2.71 7.04
N GLU A 193 -13.12 2.93 8.26
CA GLU A 193 -11.79 2.49 8.68
C GLU A 193 -11.66 0.96 8.62
N HIS A 194 -12.65 0.22 9.12
CA HIS A 194 -12.69 -1.24 9.02
C HIS A 194 -12.79 -1.74 7.58
N PHE A 195 -13.55 -1.06 6.73
CA PHE A 195 -13.59 -1.33 5.29
C PHE A 195 -12.19 -1.19 4.69
N GLY A 196 -11.53 -0.05 4.91
CA GLY A 196 -10.19 0.23 4.38
C GLY A 196 -9.15 -0.78 4.88
N MET A 197 -9.21 -1.18 6.15
CA MET A 197 -8.32 -2.20 6.72
C MET A 197 -8.41 -3.53 5.95
N ASN A 198 -9.63 -4.03 5.74
CA ASN A 198 -9.84 -5.29 5.04
C ASN A 198 -9.51 -5.18 3.54
N LEU A 199 -9.78 -4.03 2.92
CA LEU A 199 -9.43 -3.76 1.52
C LEU A 199 -7.91 -3.78 1.31
N GLY A 200 -7.14 -3.12 2.20
CA GLY A 200 -5.68 -3.09 2.14
C GLY A 200 -5.08 -4.49 2.32
N VAL A 201 -5.54 -5.23 3.33
CA VAL A 201 -5.11 -6.63 3.55
C VAL A 201 -5.43 -7.52 2.35
N MET A 202 -6.63 -7.43 1.79
CA MET A 202 -7.03 -8.17 0.60
C MET A 202 -6.10 -7.88 -0.59
N ASN A 203 -5.77 -6.61 -0.83
CA ASN A 203 -4.86 -6.21 -1.91
C ASN A 203 -3.44 -6.70 -1.67
N GLN A 204 -2.95 -6.67 -0.42
CA GLN A 204 -1.62 -7.21 -0.09
C GLN A 204 -1.55 -8.71 -0.38
N ILE A 205 -2.55 -9.50 0.02
CA ILE A 205 -2.62 -10.94 -0.26
C ILE A 205 -2.53 -11.21 -1.77
N LYS A 206 -3.23 -10.39 -2.57
CA LYS A 206 -3.19 -10.50 -4.04
C LYS A 206 -1.80 -10.21 -4.59
N ASN A 207 -1.14 -9.15 -4.11
CA ASN A 207 0.21 -8.77 -4.55
C ASN A 207 1.22 -9.84 -4.16
N ASP A 208 1.24 -10.25 -2.89
CA ASP A 208 2.08 -11.33 -2.36
C ASP A 208 1.99 -12.61 -3.19
N PHE A 209 0.76 -13.00 -3.55
CA PHE A 209 0.56 -14.20 -4.36
C PHE A 209 1.06 -14.03 -5.80
N ALA A 210 0.85 -12.86 -6.40
CA ALA A 210 1.35 -12.57 -7.74
C ALA A 210 2.89 -12.50 -7.79
N ASP A 211 3.51 -11.84 -6.81
CA ASP A 211 4.96 -11.66 -6.72
C ASP A 211 5.67 -12.97 -6.37
N PHE A 212 5.06 -13.81 -5.54
CA PHE A 212 5.56 -15.16 -5.26
C PHE A 212 5.63 -16.04 -6.51
N LEU A 213 4.66 -15.91 -7.43
CA LEU A 213 4.63 -16.69 -8.67
C LEU A 213 5.56 -16.12 -9.76
N ASN A 214 5.98 -14.87 -9.64
CA ASN A 214 6.68 -14.14 -10.70
C ASN A 214 8.19 -14.04 -10.46
N ILE A 215 8.85 -15.20 -10.47
CA ILE A 215 10.28 -15.38 -10.16
C ILE A 215 11.22 -14.63 -11.12
N ASP A 216 10.76 -14.34 -12.34
CA ASP A 216 11.57 -13.71 -13.39
C ASP A 216 11.73 -12.20 -13.21
N THR A 217 10.75 -11.51 -12.61
CA THR A 217 10.78 -10.04 -12.46
C THR A 217 10.73 -9.57 -11.01
N LYS A 218 10.14 -10.36 -10.11
CA LYS A 218 10.00 -10.05 -8.69
C LYS A 218 10.64 -11.18 -7.90
N ASN A 219 11.43 -10.81 -6.89
CA ASN A 219 12.37 -11.73 -6.27
C ASN A 219 11.94 -12.17 -4.87
N ASP A 220 10.65 -12.10 -4.52
CA ASP A 220 10.19 -12.33 -3.14
C ASP A 220 10.46 -13.74 -2.66
N PHE A 221 10.12 -14.75 -3.47
CA PHE A 221 10.43 -16.14 -3.18
C PHE A 221 11.94 -16.37 -3.00
N ALA A 222 12.75 -15.81 -3.90
CA ALA A 222 14.21 -15.94 -3.87
C ALA A 222 14.85 -15.19 -2.70
N ARG A 223 14.30 -14.02 -2.33
CA ARG A 223 14.74 -13.23 -1.17
C ARG A 223 14.28 -13.85 0.15
N GLY A 224 13.46 -14.90 0.11
CA GLY A 224 12.91 -15.55 1.31
C GLY A 224 11.92 -14.67 2.05
N ARG A 225 11.30 -13.71 1.35
CA ARG A 225 10.28 -12.79 1.89
C ARG A 225 9.14 -13.60 2.48
N LYS A 226 8.71 -13.24 3.69
CA LYS A 226 7.64 -13.93 4.40
C LYS A 226 6.25 -13.51 3.91
N THR A 227 6.01 -13.64 2.60
CA THR A 227 4.68 -13.42 1.99
C THR A 227 3.70 -14.52 2.39
N LEU A 228 2.38 -14.31 2.21
CA LEU A 228 1.38 -15.32 2.57
C LEU A 228 1.66 -16.74 2.04
N PRO A 229 1.93 -16.95 0.73
CA PRO A 229 2.21 -18.28 0.20
C PRO A 229 3.48 -18.89 0.81
N PHE A 230 4.51 -18.08 1.08
CA PHE A 230 5.75 -18.55 1.69
C PHE A 230 5.52 -19.01 3.13
N VAL A 231 4.83 -18.19 3.93
CA VAL A 231 4.54 -18.49 5.34
C VAL A 231 3.60 -19.68 5.46
N TYR A 232 2.59 -19.78 4.60
CA TYR A 232 1.70 -20.93 4.55
C TYR A 232 2.49 -22.23 4.35
N LEU A 233 3.33 -22.29 3.33
CA LEU A 233 4.15 -23.48 3.03
C LEU A 233 5.07 -23.86 4.20
N LEU A 234 5.74 -22.90 4.83
CA LEU A 234 6.56 -23.15 6.02
C LEU A 234 5.79 -23.74 7.22
N ASN A 235 4.47 -23.57 7.28
CA ASN A 235 3.64 -24.03 8.40
C ASN A 235 2.90 -25.35 8.11
N VAL A 236 2.80 -25.78 6.85
CA VAL A 236 2.06 -27.00 6.46
C VAL A 236 2.94 -28.13 5.95
N LEU A 237 4.10 -27.81 5.38
CA LEU A 237 5.05 -28.81 4.90
C LEU A 237 5.66 -29.61 6.06
N ASP A 238 6.00 -30.86 5.78
CA ASP A 238 6.79 -31.67 6.70
C ASP A 238 8.27 -31.28 6.69
N GLU A 239 9.07 -31.87 7.59
CA GLU A 239 10.48 -31.49 7.73
C GLU A 239 11.31 -31.68 6.44
N GLU A 240 11.01 -32.72 5.65
CA GLU A 240 11.77 -33.02 4.42
C GLU A 240 11.41 -32.02 3.30
N ASP A 241 10.12 -31.75 3.13
CA ASP A 241 9.66 -30.82 2.10
C ASP A 241 9.97 -29.36 2.46
N VAL A 242 9.98 -28.98 3.75
CA VAL A 242 10.41 -27.64 4.19
C VAL A 242 11.87 -27.39 3.80
N GLU A 243 12.76 -28.35 4.04
CA GLU A 243 14.18 -28.19 3.69
C GLU A 243 14.38 -28.13 2.18
N THR A 244 13.61 -28.92 1.42
CA THR A 244 13.57 -28.84 -0.05
C THR A 244 13.08 -27.46 -0.52
N PHE A 245 12.00 -26.95 0.06
CA PHE A 245 11.44 -25.64 -0.25
C PHE A 245 12.42 -24.49 0.05
N LYS A 246 13.10 -24.53 1.20
CA LYS A 246 14.17 -23.56 1.55
C LYS A 246 15.35 -23.65 0.58
N ALA A 247 15.75 -24.85 0.18
CA ALA A 247 16.81 -25.04 -0.79
C ALA A 247 16.45 -24.40 -2.15
N LEU A 248 15.21 -24.58 -2.61
CA LEU A 248 14.69 -23.95 -3.83
C LEU A 248 14.73 -22.42 -3.74
N SER A 249 14.32 -21.83 -2.61
CA SER A 249 14.41 -20.39 -2.37
C SER A 249 15.87 -19.90 -2.42
N SER A 250 16.80 -20.62 -1.78
CA SER A 250 18.24 -20.30 -1.82
C SER A 250 18.83 -20.40 -3.22
N MET A 251 18.41 -21.39 -4.01
CA MET A 251 18.81 -21.54 -5.41
C MET A 251 18.30 -20.39 -6.27
N ALA A 252 17.03 -19.99 -6.09
CA ALA A 252 16.45 -18.83 -6.76
C ALA A 252 17.22 -17.53 -6.43
N ASN A 253 17.68 -17.37 -5.18
CA ASN A 253 18.48 -16.21 -4.78
C ASN A 253 19.84 -16.13 -5.49
N LYS A 254 20.41 -17.27 -5.90
CA LYS A 254 21.69 -17.33 -6.63
C LYS A 254 21.54 -17.03 -8.12
N GLY A 255 20.30 -16.84 -8.60
CA GLY A 255 19.99 -16.49 -9.97
C GLY A 255 19.49 -17.67 -10.82
N LEU A 256 19.00 -17.34 -12.01
CA LEU A 256 18.31 -18.27 -12.91
C LEU A 256 19.19 -19.45 -13.39
N ASP A 257 20.51 -19.29 -13.38
CA ASP A 257 21.45 -20.37 -13.71
C ASP A 257 21.34 -21.54 -12.71
N MET A 258 21.00 -21.24 -11.47
CA MET A 258 20.79 -22.21 -10.40
C MET A 258 19.30 -22.52 -10.19
N PHE A 259 18.38 -21.83 -10.86
CA PHE A 259 16.93 -22.00 -10.70
C PHE A 259 16.26 -22.09 -12.08
N GLY A 260 16.45 -23.25 -12.70
CA GLY A 260 16.00 -23.55 -14.05
C GLY A 260 14.59 -24.15 -14.09
N LEU A 261 14.29 -24.85 -15.20
CA LEU A 261 12.98 -25.46 -15.41
C LEU A 261 12.66 -26.57 -14.39
N GLN A 262 13.67 -27.28 -13.90
CA GLN A 262 13.47 -28.37 -12.95
C GLN A 262 13.07 -27.85 -11.57
N GLU A 263 13.76 -26.83 -11.09
CA GLU A 263 13.48 -26.19 -9.80
C GLU A 263 12.11 -25.48 -9.81
N ARG A 264 11.75 -24.85 -10.94
CA ARG A 264 10.42 -24.28 -11.15
C ARG A 264 9.31 -25.34 -11.11
N ASP A 265 9.52 -26.48 -11.76
CA ASP A 265 8.57 -27.60 -11.76
C ASP A 265 8.42 -28.20 -10.35
N GLN A 266 9.52 -28.33 -9.59
CA GLN A 266 9.48 -28.77 -8.19
C GLN A 266 8.70 -27.79 -7.31
N LEU A 267 9.00 -26.49 -7.38
CA LEU A 267 8.25 -25.47 -6.64
C LEU A 267 6.76 -25.50 -7.01
N SER A 268 6.46 -25.61 -8.30
CA SER A 268 5.08 -25.67 -8.79
C SER A 268 4.32 -26.87 -8.22
N LYS A 269 4.96 -28.04 -8.13
CA LYS A 269 4.39 -29.24 -7.51
C LYS A 269 4.11 -29.04 -6.02
N ILE A 270 5.05 -28.46 -5.27
CA ILE A 270 4.86 -28.14 -3.85
C ILE A 270 3.65 -27.22 -3.67
N VAL A 271 3.59 -26.12 -4.43
CA VAL A 271 2.49 -25.13 -4.38
C VAL A 271 1.13 -25.78 -4.69
N MET A 272 1.09 -26.70 -5.66
CA MET A 272 -0.14 -27.41 -6.04
C MET A 272 -0.57 -28.44 -5.00
N ASN A 273 0.35 -29.27 -4.53
CA ASN A 273 0.07 -30.38 -3.61
C ASN A 273 -0.42 -29.88 -2.24
N GLU A 274 0.17 -28.81 -1.73
CA GLU A 274 -0.21 -28.22 -0.43
C GLU A 274 -1.40 -27.28 -0.50
N GLY A 275 -1.96 -27.06 -1.70
CA GLY A 275 -3.12 -26.20 -1.87
C GLY A 275 -2.85 -24.72 -1.58
N THR A 276 -1.61 -24.25 -1.69
CA THR A 276 -1.20 -22.85 -1.42
C THR A 276 -2.03 -21.84 -2.19
N THR A 277 -2.31 -22.11 -3.48
CA THR A 277 -3.19 -21.26 -4.30
C THR A 277 -4.60 -21.19 -3.71
N HIS A 278 -5.18 -22.32 -3.29
CA HIS A 278 -6.51 -22.36 -2.69
C HIS A 278 -6.54 -21.56 -1.38
N TYR A 279 -5.52 -21.72 -0.53
CA TYR A 279 -5.41 -20.99 0.72
C TYR A 279 -5.36 -19.47 0.48
N CYS A 280 -4.48 -19.00 -0.40
CA CYS A 280 -4.40 -17.57 -0.75
C CYS A 280 -5.73 -17.03 -1.32
N CYS A 281 -6.41 -17.79 -2.18
CA CYS A 281 -7.72 -17.40 -2.70
C CYS A 281 -8.81 -17.33 -1.63
N VAL A 282 -8.84 -18.28 -0.69
CA VAL A 282 -9.78 -18.28 0.45
C VAL A 282 -9.53 -17.07 1.35
N MET A 283 -8.27 -16.79 1.67
CA MET A 283 -7.92 -15.62 2.49
C MET A 283 -8.27 -14.31 1.78
N TYR A 284 -7.97 -14.19 0.49
CA TYR A 284 -8.40 -13.05 -0.33
C TYR A 284 -9.93 -12.84 -0.25
N GLU A 285 -10.72 -13.90 -0.50
CA GLU A 285 -12.17 -13.79 -0.50
C GLU A 285 -12.72 -13.49 0.91
N LEU A 286 -12.11 -14.05 1.96
CA LEU A 286 -12.48 -13.75 3.35
C LEU A 286 -12.36 -12.25 3.64
N TYR A 287 -11.22 -11.64 3.32
CA TYR A 287 -11.01 -10.21 3.56
C TYR A 287 -11.87 -9.34 2.64
N LYS A 288 -12.12 -9.77 1.41
CA LYS A 288 -13.09 -9.12 0.52
C LYS A 288 -14.50 -9.10 1.11
N GLN A 289 -14.98 -10.23 1.63
CA GLN A 289 -16.31 -10.32 2.25
C GLN A 289 -16.39 -9.48 3.52
N ARG A 290 -15.33 -9.44 4.34
CA ARG A 290 -15.25 -8.55 5.51
C ARG A 290 -15.28 -7.08 5.11
N ALA A 291 -14.58 -6.70 4.04
CA ALA A 291 -14.63 -5.33 3.52
C ALA A 291 -16.06 -4.98 3.09
N ILE A 292 -16.72 -5.82 2.29
CA ILE A 292 -18.09 -5.60 1.83
C ILE A 292 -19.05 -5.48 3.02
N ALA A 293 -18.98 -6.39 4.00
CA ALA A 293 -19.82 -6.37 5.18
C ALA A 293 -19.61 -5.11 6.05
N ALA A 294 -18.40 -4.53 6.06
CA ALA A 294 -18.14 -3.29 6.77
C ALA A 294 -18.88 -2.08 6.17
N LEU A 295 -19.30 -2.16 4.90
CA LEU A 295 -20.10 -1.12 4.24
C LEU A 295 -21.60 -1.24 4.55
N ASP A 296 -22.04 -2.33 5.19
CA ASP A 296 -23.45 -2.54 5.48
C ASP A 296 -24.01 -1.44 6.40
N ASN A 297 -25.22 -0.98 6.07
CA ASN A 297 -25.96 0.05 6.80
C ASN A 297 -25.34 1.45 6.80
N ILE A 298 -24.30 1.71 6.00
CA ILE A 298 -23.81 3.07 5.78
C ILE A 298 -24.77 3.78 4.81
N PRO A 299 -25.34 4.95 5.17
CA PRO A 299 -26.27 5.68 4.31
C PRO A 299 -25.50 6.42 3.21
N PHE A 300 -25.06 5.69 2.18
CA PHE A 300 -24.37 6.29 1.04
C PHE A 300 -25.29 7.23 0.26
N ILE A 301 -24.78 8.41 -0.07
CA ILE A 301 -25.49 9.40 -0.87
C ILE A 301 -25.23 9.11 -2.36
N ASN A 302 -26.29 8.81 -3.09
CA ASN A 302 -26.22 8.61 -4.55
C ASN A 302 -26.22 9.96 -5.29
N ASN A 303 -25.05 10.62 -5.38
CA ASN A 303 -24.89 11.88 -6.11
C ASN A 303 -24.98 11.74 -7.66
N ARG A 304 -25.27 10.55 -8.21
CA ARG A 304 -25.34 10.30 -9.67
C ARG A 304 -26.63 10.78 -10.37
N LYS A 305 -27.54 11.49 -9.70
CA LYS A 305 -28.83 11.89 -10.30
C LYS A 305 -29.01 13.37 -10.67
N GLU A 306 -28.07 14.27 -10.39
CA GLU A 306 -28.30 15.72 -10.63
C GLU A 306 -27.16 16.44 -11.38
N LYS A 307 -26.66 15.83 -12.46
CA LYS A 307 -25.93 16.56 -13.50
C LYS A 307 -26.35 16.04 -14.89
N CYS A 308 -27.60 16.32 -15.26
CA CYS A 308 -28.05 16.40 -16.65
C CYS A 308 -27.98 17.86 -17.10
#